data_AF-A0A938MNK4-F1
#
_entry.id   AF-A0A938MNK4-F1
#
_cell.length_a   1.000
_cell.length_b   1.000
_cell.length_c   1.000
_cell.angle_alpha   90.00
_cell.angle_beta   90.00
_cell.angle_gamma   90.00
#
_symmetry.space_group_name_H-M   'P 1'
#
loop_
_entity.id
_entity.type
_entity.pdbx_description
1 polymer ?
#
loop_
_entity_poly.entity_id
_entity_poly.type
_entity_poly.pdbx_seq_one_letter_code
_entity_poly.pdbx_strand_id
1 'polypeptide(L)'
;MVASGQEPGAPEATIPGWGGYFPTIDGEWYRPPEFQKEWGWTKVAVISEFVTRKGEAPKQRTEVRAFYNAQSLYLAVTCFESEMKAVREGAKKERRPAPMPTASPSDSALEWLANTFEIFIRPEPSSPEFYQLAFNPSGHKFDQALGKDGTALWDADWQVATKLFDDRWQAEARISLASLAREAELRGTPPLGSHWQVTFCRASALGELSSWGKEGWHHPERGKLIFGPKPPKTALPPVPHDENDLAVSDVTASSLEAGKGTFSAVCANPSDKPMDVEATLTLGELSRWAEPAKWTSQLAIPAKGKERLAIPYEAKSTKEPLALSLTVKRKDLTAPSYVAGARFRPFPVAEKLAETKQQLARMRSELQRLDPQGRSAEAKEFLAKLDGVAKSLEMVSRPDVEPASALAKSKEASAEVERLKEPFGNRLRP
;
A
#
# COMPACT_ATOMS: atom_id res chain seq x y z
N MET A 1 33.64 16.61 -30.82
CA MET A 1 33.06 15.37 -30.27
C MET A 1 32.47 15.72 -28.91
N VAL A 2 31.15 15.83 -28.84
CA VAL A 2 30.44 16.09 -27.58
C VAL A 2 30.34 14.75 -26.86
N ALA A 3 30.99 14.63 -25.71
CA ALA A 3 30.85 13.47 -24.84
C ALA A 3 29.38 13.34 -24.46
N SER A 4 28.74 12.23 -24.86
CA SER A 4 27.43 11.83 -24.38
C SER A 4 27.54 11.56 -22.88
N GLY A 5 27.31 12.59 -22.07
CA GLY A 5 27.17 12.47 -20.63
C GLY A 5 25.99 11.56 -20.34
N GLN A 6 26.29 10.31 -20.02
CA GLN A 6 25.33 9.38 -19.47
C GLN A 6 24.85 10.02 -18.16
N GLU A 7 23.56 10.33 -18.06
CA GLU A 7 23.02 10.86 -16.80
C GLU A 7 23.37 9.88 -15.67
N PRO A 8 23.89 10.37 -14.52
CA PRO A 8 24.09 9.49 -13.38
C PRO A 8 22.75 8.86 -13.00
N GLY A 9 22.75 7.55 -12.79
CA GLY A 9 21.54 6.79 -12.46
C GLY A 9 20.87 7.28 -11.18
N ALA A 10 19.59 6.91 -11.00
CA ALA A 10 18.83 7.17 -9.78
C ALA A 10 19.63 6.72 -8.53
N PRO A 11 19.74 7.55 -7.46
CA PRO A 11 20.39 7.12 -6.23
C PRO A 11 19.72 5.87 -5.64
N GLU A 12 20.55 5.00 -5.08
CA GLU A 12 20.11 3.74 -4.49
C GLU A 12 20.55 3.67 -3.03
N ALA A 13 19.69 3.14 -2.15
CA ALA A 13 20.01 2.89 -0.76
C ALA A 13 19.56 1.48 -0.36
N THR A 14 20.48 0.66 0.12
CA THR A 14 20.15 -0.66 0.67
C THR A 14 19.73 -0.52 2.13
N ILE A 15 18.52 -0.97 2.45
CA ILE A 15 17.97 -0.96 3.80
C ILE A 15 17.99 -2.39 4.35
N PRO A 16 18.44 -2.61 5.59
CA PRO A 16 18.52 -3.96 6.13
C PRO A 16 17.17 -4.46 6.65
N GLY A 17 16.96 -5.76 6.56
CA GLY A 17 15.98 -6.47 7.36
C GLY A 17 16.37 -6.42 8.85
N TRP A 18 15.40 -6.16 9.72
CA TRP A 18 15.59 -6.07 11.15
C TRP A 18 14.57 -6.92 11.89
N GLY A 19 15.02 -7.65 12.90
CA GLY A 19 14.10 -8.25 13.87
C GLY A 19 14.68 -8.30 15.28
N GLY A 20 15.55 -7.35 15.61
CA GLY A 20 15.79 -6.97 17.00
C GLY A 20 14.60 -6.22 17.58
N TYR A 21 14.82 -5.48 18.67
CA TYR A 21 13.80 -4.58 19.22
C TYR A 21 13.33 -3.58 18.16
N PHE A 22 12.01 -3.44 18.05
CA PHE A 22 11.39 -2.46 17.18
C PHE A 22 11.28 -1.13 17.94
N PRO A 23 11.56 0.00 17.27
CA PRO A 23 11.48 1.30 17.91
C PRO A 23 10.04 1.57 18.32
N THR A 24 9.86 2.08 19.54
CA THR A 24 8.66 2.84 19.87
C THR A 24 8.68 4.10 19.00
N ILE A 25 7.60 4.36 18.27
CA ILE A 25 7.47 5.56 17.44
C ILE A 25 7.15 6.74 18.37
N ASP A 26 8.18 7.40 18.87
CA ASP A 26 8.05 8.56 19.78
C ASP A 26 8.78 9.82 19.29
N GLY A 27 9.40 9.75 18.11
CA GLY A 27 9.95 10.91 17.41
C GLY A 27 11.37 11.23 17.85
N GLU A 28 11.97 10.41 18.70
CA GLU A 28 13.36 10.50 19.14
C GLU A 28 14.10 9.21 18.81
N TRP A 29 14.62 9.16 17.59
CA TRP A 29 15.39 8.00 17.14
C TRP A 29 16.78 7.94 17.80
N TYR A 30 17.35 9.10 18.17
CA TYR A 30 18.65 9.17 18.84
C TYR A 30 18.48 9.18 20.35
N ARG A 31 18.85 8.09 21.02
CA ARG A 31 18.85 7.97 22.48
C ARG A 31 20.27 7.92 23.04
N PRO A 32 20.49 8.27 24.31
CA PRO A 32 21.79 8.13 24.95
C PRO A 32 22.39 6.72 24.83
N PRO A 33 23.73 6.56 24.78
CA PRO A 33 24.42 5.30 24.49
C PRO A 33 23.98 4.08 25.32
N GLU A 34 23.55 4.29 26.56
CA GLU A 34 23.03 3.27 27.45
C GLU A 34 21.75 2.59 26.93
N PHE A 35 20.98 3.26 26.06
CA PHE A 35 19.81 2.72 25.36
C PHE A 35 20.11 2.26 23.92
N GLN A 36 21.32 2.50 23.38
CA GLN A 36 21.66 2.23 21.98
C GLN A 36 22.09 0.78 21.68
N LYS A 37 22.42 -0.03 22.70
CA LYS A 37 23.04 -1.36 22.50
C LYS A 37 22.20 -2.33 21.65
N GLU A 38 20.89 -2.13 21.60
CA GLU A 38 19.92 -3.01 20.93
C GLU A 38 19.12 -2.33 19.81
N TRP A 39 19.43 -1.06 19.50
CA TRP A 39 18.58 -0.21 18.67
C TRP A 39 18.96 -0.24 17.18
N GLY A 40 17.95 -0.28 16.31
CA GLY A 40 18.11 -0.34 14.84
C GLY A 40 18.80 0.86 14.21
N TRP A 41 18.42 2.08 14.60
CA TRP A 41 18.81 3.31 13.89
C TRP A 41 20.31 3.61 13.84
N THR A 42 21.10 3.21 14.83
CA THR A 42 22.55 3.48 14.85
C THR A 42 23.34 2.52 13.96
N LYS A 43 22.72 1.44 13.48
CA LYS A 43 23.38 0.39 12.68
C LYS A 43 22.97 0.40 11.21
N VAL A 44 22.13 1.35 10.80
CA VAL A 44 21.67 1.49 9.41
C VAL A 44 22.40 2.62 8.70
N ALA A 45 22.53 2.49 7.38
CA ALA A 45 23.11 3.54 6.55
C ALA A 45 22.27 4.83 6.60
N VAL A 46 22.93 5.96 6.43
CA VAL A 46 22.31 7.29 6.37
C VAL A 46 22.14 7.69 4.91
N ILE A 47 20.93 8.07 4.54
CA ILE A 47 20.59 8.67 3.26
C ILE A 47 20.66 10.19 3.45
N SER A 48 21.72 10.82 2.94
CA SER A 48 22.04 12.25 3.16
C SER A 48 22.13 13.07 1.87
N GLU A 49 22.20 12.43 0.71
CA GLU A 49 22.47 13.07 -0.58
C GLU A 49 21.22 13.75 -1.17
N PHE A 50 20.60 14.63 -0.39
CA PHE A 50 19.53 15.50 -0.85
C PHE A 50 20.10 16.63 -1.71
N VAL A 51 19.37 17.00 -2.75
CA VAL A 51 19.72 18.14 -3.61
C VAL A 51 18.53 19.07 -3.78
N THR A 52 18.79 20.37 -3.94
CA THR A 52 17.76 21.35 -4.29
C THR A 52 17.27 21.14 -5.72
N ARG A 53 16.21 21.85 -6.14
CA ARG A 53 15.75 21.84 -7.54
C ARG A 53 16.84 22.24 -8.55
N LYS A 54 17.86 23.00 -8.12
CA LYS A 54 19.00 23.40 -8.95
C LYS A 54 20.13 22.35 -9.00
N GLY A 55 19.97 21.24 -8.27
CA GLY A 55 21.02 20.22 -8.12
C GLY A 55 22.11 20.59 -7.11
N GLU A 56 21.92 21.65 -6.32
CA GLU A 56 22.87 22.11 -5.31
C GLU A 56 22.64 21.38 -3.98
N ALA A 57 23.66 21.35 -3.10
CA ALA A 57 23.47 20.88 -1.73
C ALA A 57 22.50 21.82 -0.99
N PRO A 58 21.49 21.28 -0.26
CA PRO A 58 20.57 22.10 0.50
C PRO A 58 21.27 22.78 1.68
N LYS A 59 20.86 24.01 1.99
CA LYS A 59 21.30 24.70 3.20
C LYS A 59 20.73 24.03 4.44
N GLN A 60 19.49 23.55 4.35
CA GLN A 60 18.81 22.82 5.42
C GLN A 60 19.03 21.31 5.23
N ARG A 61 20.12 20.81 5.80
CA ARG A 61 20.52 19.40 5.67
C ARG A 61 19.40 18.46 6.14
N THR A 62 19.18 17.39 5.39
CA THR A 62 18.22 16.34 5.72
C THR A 62 18.92 14.98 5.73
N GLU A 63 18.58 14.15 6.70
CA GLU A 63 19.06 12.76 6.81
C GLU A 63 17.87 11.82 6.98
N VAL A 64 17.90 10.69 6.28
CA VAL A 64 16.95 9.59 6.44
C VAL A 64 17.70 8.32 6.79
N ARG A 65 17.15 7.56 7.74
CA ARG A 65 17.58 6.20 8.08
C ARG A 65 16.39 5.28 7.89
N ALA A 66 16.63 4.08 7.41
CA ALA A 66 15.56 3.15 7.07
C ALA A 66 15.95 1.69 7.33
N PHE A 67 14.99 0.91 7.78
CA PHE A 67 15.04 -0.55 7.83
C PHE A 67 13.63 -1.11 7.74
N TYR A 68 13.49 -2.42 7.60
CA TYR A 68 12.19 -3.06 7.51
C TYR A 68 12.14 -4.35 8.32
N ASN A 69 10.93 -4.84 8.60
CA ASN A 69 10.70 -6.20 9.08
C ASN A 69 9.63 -6.87 8.21
N ALA A 70 9.16 -8.05 8.62
CA ALA A 70 8.14 -8.79 7.88
C ALA A 70 6.85 -7.99 7.63
N GLN A 71 6.53 -6.99 8.46
CA GLN A 71 5.25 -6.28 8.49
C GLN A 71 5.32 -4.81 8.07
N SER A 72 6.45 -4.14 8.28
CA SER A 72 6.53 -2.68 8.20
C SER A 72 7.87 -2.16 7.73
N LEU A 73 7.82 -1.04 7.01
CA LEU A 73 8.95 -0.18 6.72
C LEU A 73 9.05 0.87 7.84
N TYR A 74 10.26 1.09 8.35
CA TYR A 74 10.54 2.07 9.40
C TYR A 74 11.47 3.14 8.84
N LEU A 75 11.14 4.41 9.08
CA LEU A 75 11.97 5.56 8.73
C LEU A 75 12.27 6.41 9.96
N ALA A 76 13.51 6.88 10.08
CA ALA A 76 13.90 7.95 10.99
C ALA A 76 14.44 9.12 10.17
N VAL A 77 13.86 10.29 10.38
CA VAL A 77 14.15 11.50 9.62
C VAL A 77 14.73 12.53 10.56
N THR A 78 15.81 13.19 10.14
CA THR A 78 16.37 14.36 10.81
C THR A 78 16.43 15.51 9.83
N CYS A 79 15.77 16.60 10.16
CA CYS A 79 15.76 17.82 9.36
C CYS A 79 16.44 18.91 10.18
N PHE A 80 17.67 19.25 9.80
CA PHE A 80 18.39 20.39 10.38
C PHE A 80 17.76 21.68 9.87
N GLU A 81 17.63 22.66 10.76
CA GLU A 81 16.96 23.91 10.44
C GLU A 81 17.61 25.08 11.18
N SER A 82 18.06 26.08 10.45
CA SER A 82 18.62 27.30 11.06
C SER A 82 17.55 28.17 11.70
N GLU A 83 16.31 28.14 11.18
CA GLU A 83 15.17 28.91 11.68
C GLU A 83 14.23 28.09 12.59
N MET A 84 14.79 27.37 13.57
CA MET A 84 13.99 26.55 14.50
C MET A 84 12.94 27.35 15.29
N LYS A 85 13.13 28.66 15.48
CA LYS A 85 12.10 29.52 16.08
C LYS A 85 10.84 29.55 15.21
N ALA A 86 10.99 29.74 13.91
CA ALA A 86 9.87 29.72 12.95
C ALA A 86 9.22 28.33 12.89
N VAL A 87 10.01 27.26 12.94
CA VAL A 87 9.49 25.88 13.04
C VAL A 87 8.62 25.69 14.28
N ARG A 88 9.12 26.08 15.46
CA ARG A 88 8.40 25.95 16.73
C ARG A 88 7.11 26.77 16.74
N GLU A 89 7.13 27.97 16.19
CA GLU A 89 5.94 28.82 16.05
C GLU A 89 4.93 28.23 15.06
N GLY A 90 5.39 27.73 13.91
CA GLY A 90 4.56 27.02 12.94
C GLY A 90 3.93 25.77 13.52
N ALA A 91 4.69 25.02 14.33
CA ALA A 91 4.23 23.75 14.90
C ALA A 91 3.04 23.92 15.87
N LYS A 92 2.94 25.09 16.53
CA LYS A 92 1.81 25.45 17.41
C LYS A 92 0.51 25.72 16.66
N LYS A 93 0.57 25.97 15.35
CA LYS A 93 -0.60 26.34 14.54
C LYS A 93 -1.43 25.13 14.09
N GLU A 94 -1.04 23.91 14.47
CA GLU A 94 -1.80 22.67 14.23
C GLU A 94 -2.30 22.50 12.79
N ARG A 95 -1.46 22.81 11.80
CA ARG A 95 -1.85 22.69 10.39
C ARG A 95 -1.54 21.29 9.87
N ARG A 96 -2.47 20.66 9.15
CA ARG A 96 -2.18 19.43 8.41
C ARG A 96 -1.32 19.75 7.18
N PRO A 97 -0.39 18.87 6.78
CA PRO A 97 0.23 18.97 5.46
C PRO A 97 -0.86 18.98 4.38
N ALA A 98 -0.70 19.81 3.35
CA ALA A 98 -1.56 19.83 2.18
C ALA A 98 -0.80 19.24 0.98
N PRO A 99 -1.47 18.53 0.06
CA PRO A 99 -0.80 17.99 -1.12
C PRO A 99 -0.22 19.12 -1.96
N MET A 100 1.02 18.92 -2.44
CA MET A 100 1.59 19.75 -3.50
C MET A 100 0.64 19.73 -4.72
N PRO A 101 0.22 20.90 -5.24
CA PRO A 101 -0.49 20.93 -6.52
C PRO A 101 0.39 20.30 -7.60
N THR A 102 -0.22 19.61 -8.56
CA THR A 102 0.48 19.07 -9.74
C THR A 102 1.02 20.16 -10.67
N ALA A 103 0.55 21.41 -10.51
CA ALA A 103 1.09 22.60 -11.15
C ALA A 103 2.09 23.31 -10.23
N SER A 104 3.15 23.88 -10.82
CA SER A 104 4.19 24.64 -10.10
C SER A 104 3.54 25.62 -9.11
N PRO A 105 3.77 25.48 -7.79
CA PRO A 105 3.08 26.31 -6.81
C PRO A 105 3.38 27.79 -7.05
N SER A 106 2.37 28.66 -6.91
CA SER A 106 2.60 30.08 -6.68
C SER A 106 3.33 30.26 -5.33
N ASP A 107 4.04 31.37 -5.14
CA ASP A 107 4.76 31.65 -3.88
C ASP A 107 3.84 31.57 -2.64
N SER A 108 2.53 31.81 -2.81
CA SER A 108 1.52 31.66 -1.76
C SER A 108 1.18 30.21 -1.37
N ALA A 109 1.43 29.22 -2.23
CA ALA A 109 1.27 27.80 -1.92
C ALA A 109 2.47 27.24 -1.12
N LEU A 110 3.63 27.92 -1.14
CA LEU A 110 4.80 27.56 -0.33
C LEU A 110 4.58 27.78 1.17
N GLU A 111 3.73 28.73 1.57
CA GLU A 111 3.36 28.95 2.98
C GLU A 111 2.59 27.75 3.58
N TRP A 112 1.83 27.03 2.75
CA TRP A 112 1.09 25.83 3.15
C TRP A 112 1.97 24.58 3.29
N LEU A 113 3.13 24.60 2.66
CA LEU A 113 4.12 23.51 2.63
C LEU A 113 5.25 23.70 3.64
N ALA A 114 5.33 24.89 4.25
CA ALA A 114 6.40 25.28 5.14
C ALA A 114 6.59 24.21 6.23
N ASN A 115 7.79 23.64 6.26
CA ASN A 115 8.17 22.57 7.16
C ASN A 115 7.46 21.23 6.95
N THR A 116 7.45 20.68 5.74
CA THR A 116 6.94 19.32 5.48
C THR A 116 8.06 18.37 5.06
N PHE A 117 7.95 17.10 5.43
CA PHE A 117 8.71 15.99 4.85
C PHE A 117 7.74 15.06 4.13
N GLU A 118 8.08 14.67 2.92
CA GLU A 118 7.21 13.88 2.05
C GLU A 118 7.94 12.65 1.52
N ILE A 119 7.17 11.59 1.34
CA ILE A 119 7.64 10.30 0.86
C ILE A 119 6.73 9.90 -0.30
N PHE A 120 7.34 9.70 -1.47
CA PHE A 120 6.67 9.13 -2.63
C PHE A 120 7.17 7.70 -2.80
N ILE A 121 6.26 6.72 -2.78
CA ILE A 121 6.60 5.29 -2.81
C ILE A 121 5.84 4.62 -3.94
N ARG A 122 6.57 3.97 -4.84
CA ARG A 122 6.04 3.02 -5.83
C ARG A 122 6.62 1.63 -5.54
N PRO A 123 5.87 0.77 -4.83
CA PRO A 123 6.32 -0.57 -4.48
C PRO A 123 6.42 -1.54 -5.66
N GLU A 124 5.65 -1.31 -6.73
CA GLU A 124 5.66 -2.10 -7.97
C GLU A 124 6.12 -1.20 -9.12
N PRO A 125 7.38 -1.31 -9.58
CA PRO A 125 7.94 -0.41 -10.61
C PRO A 125 7.16 -0.40 -11.92
N SER A 126 6.47 -1.48 -12.25
CA SER A 126 5.63 -1.55 -13.45
C SER A 126 4.27 -0.85 -13.31
N SER A 127 3.87 -0.50 -12.09
CA SER A 127 2.60 0.15 -11.81
C SER A 127 2.67 1.66 -12.09
N PRO A 128 1.66 2.26 -12.74
CA PRO A 128 1.56 3.71 -12.81
C PRO A 128 1.19 4.34 -11.45
N GLU A 129 0.66 3.54 -10.51
CA GLU A 129 0.22 3.99 -9.21
C GLU A 129 1.37 4.13 -8.22
N PHE A 130 1.28 5.12 -7.35
CA PHE A 130 2.22 5.34 -6.25
C PHE A 130 1.51 6.03 -5.08
N TYR A 131 2.16 6.01 -3.93
CA TYR A 131 1.63 6.53 -2.68
C TYR A 131 2.41 7.76 -2.27
N GLN A 132 1.71 8.75 -1.71
CA GLN A 132 2.31 9.90 -1.06
C GLN A 132 1.96 9.86 0.43
N LEU A 133 2.99 9.97 1.26
CA LEU A 133 2.89 10.17 2.70
C LEU A 133 3.58 11.49 3.02
N ALA A 134 2.98 12.32 3.86
CA ALA A 134 3.58 13.58 4.27
C ALA A 134 3.33 13.83 5.75
N PHE A 135 4.32 14.43 6.41
CA PHE A 135 4.19 14.85 7.80
C PHE A 135 5.00 16.12 8.08
N ASN A 136 4.67 16.79 9.18
CA ASN A 136 5.32 18.02 9.60
C ASN A 136 5.84 17.92 11.06
N PRO A 137 6.62 18.91 11.55
CA PRO A 137 7.19 18.89 12.89
C PRO A 137 6.17 18.81 14.05
N SER A 138 4.89 19.09 13.81
CA SER A 138 3.80 18.90 14.79
C SER A 138 3.30 17.45 14.86
N GLY A 139 3.75 16.57 13.96
CA GLY A 139 3.27 15.20 13.87
C GLY A 139 1.97 15.05 13.08
N HIS A 140 1.50 16.12 12.43
CA HIS A 140 0.35 16.00 11.54
C HIS A 140 0.72 15.25 10.27
N LYS A 141 -0.19 14.34 9.88
CA LYS A 141 -0.02 13.41 8.77
C LYS A 141 -0.97 13.73 7.63
N PHE A 142 -0.54 13.34 6.44
CA PHE A 142 -1.33 13.33 5.20
C PHE A 142 -0.93 12.12 4.39
N ASP A 143 -1.91 11.47 3.75
CA ASP A 143 -1.66 10.38 2.84
C ASP A 143 -2.68 10.33 1.71
N GLN A 144 -2.22 9.86 0.54
CA GLN A 144 -3.04 9.65 -0.64
C GLN A 144 -2.43 8.60 -1.57
N ALA A 145 -3.28 7.95 -2.37
CA ALA A 145 -2.86 7.16 -3.50
C ALA A 145 -3.03 7.97 -4.79
N LEU A 146 -2.02 7.93 -5.66
CA LEU A 146 -2.03 8.58 -6.96
C LEU A 146 -1.95 7.52 -8.06
N GLY A 147 -2.83 7.59 -9.06
CA GLY A 147 -2.91 6.62 -10.15
C GLY A 147 -3.39 7.20 -11.47
N LYS A 148 -3.62 6.32 -12.45
CA LYS A 148 -4.15 6.70 -13.78
C LYS A 148 -5.53 7.37 -13.70
N ASP A 149 -6.34 6.97 -12.72
CA ASP A 149 -7.70 7.47 -12.54
C ASP A 149 -7.76 8.73 -11.65
N GLY A 150 -6.61 9.30 -11.29
CA GLY A 150 -6.48 10.50 -10.45
C GLY A 150 -6.08 10.20 -9.01
N THR A 151 -6.33 11.18 -8.13
CA THR A 151 -6.06 11.09 -6.70
C THR A 151 -7.21 10.38 -5.98
N ALA A 152 -6.90 9.29 -5.27
CA ALA A 152 -7.86 8.59 -4.43
C ALA A 152 -7.54 8.83 -2.94
N LEU A 153 -8.60 9.01 -2.13
CA LEU A 153 -8.48 8.96 -0.68
C LEU A 153 -8.00 7.55 -0.29
N TRP A 154 -6.79 7.50 0.23
CA TRP A 154 -6.17 6.31 0.81
C TRP A 154 -6.04 6.61 2.31
N ASP A 155 -6.38 5.63 3.15
CA ASP A 155 -6.22 5.70 4.60
C ASP A 155 -5.22 4.61 5.00
N ALA A 156 -3.96 4.98 4.97
CA ALA A 156 -2.85 4.07 5.22
C ALA A 156 -2.76 3.72 6.72
N ASP A 157 -2.42 2.47 7.03
CA ASP A 157 -1.98 2.10 8.38
C ASP A 157 -0.51 2.52 8.53
N TRP A 158 -0.31 3.74 9.01
CA TRP A 158 1.00 4.28 9.30
C TRP A 158 1.00 5.22 10.51
N GLN A 159 2.12 5.27 11.20
CA GLN A 159 2.34 6.10 12.39
C GLN A 159 3.50 7.05 12.14
N VAL A 160 3.41 8.25 12.71
CA VAL A 160 4.54 9.18 12.80
C VAL A 160 4.53 9.79 14.20
N ALA A 161 5.71 10.01 14.76
CA ALA A 161 5.92 10.88 15.90
C ALA A 161 7.07 11.82 15.60
N THR A 162 7.01 13.04 16.13
CA THR A 162 8.02 14.08 15.88
C THR A 162 8.51 14.71 17.17
N LYS A 163 9.75 15.18 17.15
CA LYS A 163 10.35 15.89 18.27
C LYS A 163 11.14 17.10 17.80
N LEU A 164 11.00 18.22 18.52
CA LEU A 164 11.69 19.47 18.23
C LEU A 164 12.91 19.62 19.14
N PHE A 165 14.08 19.89 18.54
CA PHE A 165 15.32 20.20 19.23
C PHE A 165 15.74 21.64 18.91
N ASP A 166 16.91 22.07 19.39
CA ASP A 166 17.35 23.46 19.23
C ASP A 166 17.80 23.80 17.81
N ASP A 167 18.40 22.84 17.10
CA ASP A 167 19.00 23.00 15.77
C ASP A 167 18.31 22.16 14.67
N ARG A 168 17.31 21.37 15.05
CA ARG A 168 16.65 20.41 14.16
C ARG A 168 15.30 19.98 14.69
N TRP A 169 14.57 19.27 13.85
CA TRP A 169 13.48 18.40 14.30
C TRP A 169 13.69 16.99 13.76
N GLN A 170 13.17 16.02 14.49
CA GLN A 170 13.25 14.61 14.14
C GLN A 170 11.86 14.02 14.00
N ALA A 171 11.77 12.94 13.23
CA ALA A 171 10.60 12.11 13.13
C ALA A 171 10.97 10.63 13.09
N GLU A 172 10.08 9.80 13.61
CA GLU A 172 10.06 8.37 13.36
C GLU A 172 8.74 8.01 12.70
N ALA A 173 8.78 7.16 11.68
CA ALA A 173 7.61 6.67 10.99
C ALA A 173 7.63 5.14 10.89
N ARG A 174 6.45 4.54 11.05
CA ARG A 174 6.18 3.14 10.74
C ARG A 174 5.12 3.09 9.65
N ILE A 175 5.39 2.39 8.56
CA ILE A 175 4.48 2.23 7.43
C ILE A 175 4.20 0.73 7.27
N SER A 176 2.93 0.33 7.37
CA SER A 176 2.52 -1.05 7.13
C SER A 176 2.73 -1.45 5.67
N LEU A 177 3.46 -2.55 5.41
CA LEU A 177 3.70 -3.03 4.04
C LEU A 177 2.39 -3.42 3.35
N ALA A 178 1.42 -3.94 4.11
CA ALA A 178 0.11 -4.32 3.60
C ALA A 178 -0.76 -3.10 3.21
N SER A 179 -0.52 -1.93 3.80
CA SER A 179 -1.24 -0.71 3.41
C SER A 179 -0.85 -0.20 2.03
N LEU A 180 0.35 -0.56 1.57
CA LEU A 180 0.87 -0.24 0.24
C LEU A 180 0.39 -1.24 -0.84
N ALA A 181 -0.58 -2.10 -0.52
CA ALA A 181 -1.26 -2.95 -1.48
C ALA A 181 -2.49 -2.24 -2.07
N ARG A 182 -2.76 -2.47 -3.36
CA ARG A 182 -4.03 -2.10 -3.97
C ARG A 182 -5.16 -3.00 -3.46
N GLU A 183 -6.40 -2.56 -3.70
CA GLU A 183 -7.55 -3.41 -3.43
C GLU A 183 -7.46 -4.69 -4.28
N ALA A 184 -7.69 -5.84 -3.63
CA ALA A 184 -7.51 -7.17 -4.19
C ALA A 184 -6.07 -7.48 -4.66
N GLU A 185 -5.07 -6.74 -4.18
CA GLU A 185 -3.67 -7.07 -4.38
C GLU A 185 -3.09 -7.69 -3.09
N LEU A 186 -2.35 -8.78 -3.24
CA LEU A 186 -1.55 -9.34 -2.16
C LEU A 186 -0.19 -8.67 -2.15
N ARG A 187 0.18 -8.10 -1.00
CA ARG A 187 1.52 -7.58 -0.75
C ARG A 187 2.08 -8.20 0.51
N GLY A 188 3.31 -8.69 0.44
CA GLY A 188 4.03 -9.18 1.59
C GLY A 188 5.41 -8.59 1.73
N THR A 189 6.20 -9.22 2.59
CA THR A 189 7.58 -8.81 2.83
C THR A 189 8.37 -8.84 1.51
N PRO A 190 8.99 -7.73 1.09
CA PRO A 190 9.75 -7.71 -0.15
C PRO A 190 10.88 -8.76 -0.15
N PRO A 191 11.07 -9.51 -1.26
CA PRO A 191 12.19 -10.43 -1.38
C PRO A 191 13.54 -9.72 -1.22
N LEU A 192 14.54 -10.42 -0.68
CA LEU A 192 15.91 -9.89 -0.61
C LEU A 192 16.43 -9.55 -2.01
N GLY A 193 17.09 -8.39 -2.14
CA GLY A 193 17.60 -7.85 -3.40
C GLY A 193 16.54 -7.20 -4.29
N SER A 194 15.25 -7.34 -3.98
CA SER A 194 14.20 -6.54 -4.63
C SER A 194 14.31 -5.08 -4.22
N HIS A 195 13.63 -4.19 -4.96
CA HIS A 195 13.63 -2.76 -4.66
C HIS A 195 12.27 -2.14 -4.84
N TRP A 196 12.03 -1.05 -4.10
CA TRP A 196 10.96 -0.10 -4.35
C TRP A 196 11.51 1.18 -4.92
N GLN A 197 10.72 1.84 -5.75
CA GLN A 197 10.99 3.19 -6.22
C GLN A 197 10.52 4.19 -5.16
N VAL A 198 11.43 5.03 -4.65
CA VAL A 198 11.15 5.97 -3.56
C VAL A 198 11.86 7.29 -3.79
N THR A 199 11.15 8.39 -3.52
CA THR A 199 11.71 9.74 -3.46
C THR A 199 11.33 10.37 -2.13
N PHE A 200 12.33 10.97 -1.46
CA PHE A 200 12.12 11.73 -0.23
C PHE A 200 12.24 13.22 -0.54
N CYS A 201 11.29 14.02 -0.08
CA CYS A 201 11.27 15.46 -0.30
C CYS A 201 11.19 16.23 1.02
N ARG A 202 11.80 17.42 1.04
CA ARG A 202 11.78 18.35 2.16
C ARG A 202 11.42 19.75 1.66
N ALA A 203 10.40 20.34 2.27
CA ALA A 203 10.13 21.77 2.23
C ALA A 203 10.49 22.38 3.59
N SER A 204 11.52 23.24 3.64
CA SER A 204 12.03 23.86 4.88
C SER A 204 11.21 25.06 5.35
N ALA A 205 11.55 25.61 6.52
CA ALA A 205 10.91 26.84 7.04
C ALA A 205 11.22 28.06 6.16
N LEU A 206 12.36 28.03 5.46
CA LEU A 206 12.84 29.09 4.58
C LEU A 206 12.32 28.97 3.14
N GLY A 207 11.42 28.02 2.87
CA GLY A 207 10.93 27.74 1.52
C GLY A 207 11.94 27.02 0.62
N GLU A 208 13.10 26.60 1.15
CA GLU A 208 14.03 25.73 0.42
C GLU A 208 13.38 24.36 0.20
N LEU A 209 13.37 23.94 -1.07
CA LEU A 209 12.88 22.66 -1.54
C LEU A 209 14.06 21.76 -1.90
N SER A 210 14.14 20.59 -1.29
CA SER A 210 15.17 19.58 -1.57
C SER A 210 14.59 18.17 -1.65
N SER A 211 15.30 17.28 -2.35
CA SER A 211 14.87 15.90 -2.54
C SER A 211 16.05 14.95 -2.67
N TRP A 212 15.91 13.74 -2.13
CA TRP A 212 16.71 12.58 -2.50
C TRP A 212 16.08 11.91 -3.71
N GLY A 213 16.79 11.89 -4.84
CA GLY A 213 16.27 11.45 -6.14
C GLY A 213 16.29 12.51 -7.26
N LYS A 214 16.81 13.72 -7.03
CA LYS A 214 16.91 14.84 -8.01
C LYS A 214 15.56 15.29 -8.59
N GLU A 215 15.23 16.58 -8.47
CA GLU A 215 14.07 17.21 -9.12
C GLU A 215 12.70 16.52 -8.88
N GLY A 216 12.40 16.13 -7.64
CA GLY A 216 11.11 16.52 -7.08
C GLY A 216 9.99 15.50 -6.89
N TRP A 217 8.86 16.11 -6.52
CA TRP A 217 7.61 15.54 -6.05
C TRP A 217 6.90 14.72 -7.12
N HIS A 218 6.09 13.75 -6.71
CA HIS A 218 5.33 12.88 -7.61
C HIS A 218 6.17 12.05 -8.60
N HIS A 219 7.47 11.88 -8.32
CA HIS A 219 8.41 11.12 -9.13
C HIS A 219 9.13 10.04 -8.30
N PRO A 220 8.44 8.98 -7.85
CA PRO A 220 9.04 7.93 -7.02
C PRO A 220 10.15 7.16 -7.76
N GLU A 221 10.13 7.11 -9.10
CA GLU A 221 11.12 6.38 -9.91
C GLU A 221 12.57 6.87 -9.79
N ARG A 222 12.78 8.03 -9.17
CA ARG A 222 14.08 8.68 -9.15
C ARG A 222 14.97 8.31 -7.98
N GLY A 223 14.50 7.50 -7.04
CA GLY A 223 15.35 6.83 -6.06
C GLY A 223 14.94 5.37 -5.90
N LYS A 224 15.84 4.54 -5.38
CA LYS A 224 15.55 3.12 -5.11
C LYS A 224 15.92 2.72 -3.69
N LEU A 225 14.96 2.18 -2.95
CA LEU A 225 15.24 1.45 -1.71
C LEU A 225 15.36 -0.04 -2.03
N ILE A 226 16.54 -0.61 -1.79
CA ILE A 226 16.85 -2.02 -2.02
C ILE A 226 16.70 -2.77 -0.69
N PHE A 227 15.93 -3.87 -0.68
CA PHE A 227 15.69 -4.68 0.51
C PHE A 227 16.85 -5.64 0.73
N GLY A 228 17.76 -5.29 1.64
CA GLY A 228 18.96 -6.04 1.96
C GLY A 228 18.79 -7.00 3.14
N PRO A 229 19.72 -7.96 3.30
CA PRO A 229 19.72 -8.87 4.44
C PRO A 229 20.00 -8.12 5.76
N LYS A 230 19.85 -8.82 6.88
CA LYS A 230 20.26 -8.34 8.19
C LYS A 230 21.76 -7.96 8.22
N PRO A 231 22.18 -6.91 8.97
CA PRO A 231 23.58 -6.59 9.14
C PRO A 231 24.30 -7.71 9.91
N PRO A 232 25.48 -8.19 9.45
CA PRO A 232 26.23 -9.21 10.17
C PRO A 232 26.70 -8.71 11.54
N LYS A 233 26.63 -9.58 12.56
CA LYS A 233 27.02 -9.32 13.97
C LYS A 233 26.12 -8.34 14.75
N THR A 234 24.90 -8.77 15.08
CA THR A 234 24.25 -8.30 16.30
C THR A 234 24.15 -9.49 17.26
N ALA A 235 24.60 -9.33 18.51
CA ALA A 235 24.44 -10.30 19.60
C ALA A 235 22.97 -10.41 20.05
N LEU A 236 22.07 -10.47 19.08
CA LEU A 236 20.65 -10.64 19.25
C LEU A 236 20.32 -12.12 19.01
N PRO A 237 19.22 -12.64 19.58
CA PRO A 237 18.74 -14.00 19.30
C PRO A 237 18.63 -14.27 17.78
N PRO A 238 18.54 -15.54 17.35
CA PRO A 238 18.18 -15.87 15.96
C PRO A 238 16.86 -15.16 15.63
N VAL A 239 16.86 -14.45 14.51
CA VAL A 239 15.86 -13.45 14.15
C VAL A 239 15.61 -13.57 12.65
N PRO A 240 14.37 -13.38 12.15
CA PRO A 240 14.07 -13.58 10.74
C PRO A 240 14.81 -12.63 9.78
N HIS A 241 14.87 -13.00 8.50
CA HIS A 241 15.51 -12.30 7.37
C HIS A 241 17.05 -12.29 7.31
N ASP A 242 17.70 -13.41 7.64
CA ASP A 242 19.08 -13.68 7.21
C ASP A 242 19.12 -14.56 5.93
N GLU A 243 20.31 -14.76 5.36
CA GLU A 243 20.50 -15.56 4.14
C GLU A 243 20.13 -17.06 4.32
N ASN A 244 20.04 -17.52 5.56
CA ASN A 244 19.64 -18.88 5.93
C ASN A 244 18.18 -18.94 6.41
N ASP A 245 17.43 -17.84 6.38
CA ASP A 245 16.05 -17.80 6.82
C ASP A 245 15.07 -18.32 5.77
N LEU A 246 13.86 -18.64 6.22
CA LEU A 246 12.77 -19.09 5.36
C LEU A 246 12.49 -18.07 4.24
N ALA A 247 12.68 -18.48 3.00
CA ALA A 247 12.28 -17.70 1.84
C ALA A 247 10.86 -18.09 1.43
N VAL A 248 9.95 -17.11 1.37
CA VAL A 248 8.55 -17.32 0.95
C VAL A 248 8.33 -16.63 -0.39
N SER A 249 7.81 -17.37 -1.38
CA SER A 249 7.53 -16.89 -2.74
C SER A 249 6.17 -17.40 -3.24
N ASP A 250 5.79 -16.99 -4.46
CA ASP A 250 4.61 -17.47 -5.18
C ASP A 250 3.31 -17.41 -4.35
N VAL A 251 3.22 -16.33 -3.57
CA VAL A 251 2.12 -16.07 -2.63
C VAL A 251 0.89 -15.67 -3.42
N THR A 252 -0.14 -16.51 -3.37
CA THR A 252 -1.38 -16.33 -4.13
C THR A 252 -2.59 -16.65 -3.27
N ALA A 253 -3.71 -15.98 -3.56
CA ALA A 253 -5.02 -16.35 -3.07
C ALA A 253 -5.86 -16.76 -4.28
N SER A 254 -6.50 -17.93 -4.23
CA SER A 254 -7.31 -18.40 -5.35
C SER A 254 -8.54 -17.53 -5.61
N SER A 255 -9.01 -16.77 -4.62
CA SER A 255 -10.13 -15.83 -4.75
C SER A 255 -10.10 -14.75 -3.68
N LEU A 256 -10.13 -13.47 -4.06
CA LEU A 256 -10.30 -12.35 -3.13
C LEU A 256 -11.74 -11.85 -3.15
N GLU A 257 -12.68 -12.79 -2.98
CA GLU A 257 -14.12 -12.59 -3.03
C GLU A 257 -14.81 -13.34 -1.89
N ALA A 258 -16.12 -13.12 -1.72
CA ALA A 258 -16.92 -13.95 -0.81
C ALA A 258 -16.93 -15.42 -1.27
N GLY A 259 -16.87 -16.35 -0.31
CA GLY A 259 -16.90 -17.78 -0.54
C GLY A 259 -15.62 -18.48 -0.10
N LYS A 260 -15.43 -19.70 -0.61
CA LYS A 260 -14.26 -20.52 -0.27
C LYS A 260 -13.07 -20.15 -1.16
N GLY A 261 -11.91 -20.03 -0.54
CA GLY A 261 -10.65 -19.82 -1.23
C GLY A 261 -9.55 -20.70 -0.65
N THR A 262 -8.41 -20.72 -1.33
CA THR A 262 -7.18 -21.32 -0.83
C THR A 262 -6.07 -20.31 -0.96
N PHE A 263 -5.40 -20.04 0.16
CA PHE A 263 -4.19 -19.26 0.19
C PHE A 263 -3.01 -20.20 -0.02
N SER A 264 -2.13 -19.89 -0.96
CA SER A 264 -0.97 -20.71 -1.29
C SER A 264 0.33 -19.91 -1.24
N ALA A 265 1.41 -20.56 -0.84
CA ALA A 265 2.76 -20.01 -0.90
C ALA A 265 3.80 -21.13 -1.10
N VAL A 266 4.93 -20.82 -1.71
CA VAL A 266 6.10 -21.70 -1.74
C VAL A 266 7.04 -21.28 -0.62
N CYS A 267 7.36 -22.22 0.25
CA CYS A 267 8.26 -22.03 1.38
C CYS A 267 9.58 -22.76 1.07
N ALA A 268 10.69 -22.04 1.01
CA ALA A 268 12.01 -22.57 0.70
C ALA A 268 12.95 -22.44 1.91
N ASN A 269 13.62 -23.54 2.26
CA ASN A 269 14.61 -23.60 3.32
C ASN A 269 16.02 -23.53 2.72
N PRO A 270 16.71 -22.39 2.82
CA PRO A 270 18.08 -22.26 2.30
C PRO A 270 19.15 -22.85 3.22
N SER A 271 18.81 -23.37 4.41
CA SER A 271 19.79 -23.90 5.36
C SER A 271 20.11 -25.39 5.15
N ASP A 272 21.20 -25.86 5.77
CA ASP A 272 21.63 -27.27 5.75
C ASP A 272 20.89 -28.15 6.78
N LYS A 273 19.91 -27.60 7.51
CA LYS A 273 19.11 -28.33 8.50
C LYS A 273 17.64 -28.30 8.13
N PRO A 274 16.83 -29.32 8.48
CA PRO A 274 15.39 -29.23 8.30
C PRO A 274 14.79 -28.09 9.14
N MET A 275 13.67 -27.53 8.67
CA MET A 275 12.96 -26.43 9.33
C MET A 275 11.48 -26.76 9.53
N ASP A 276 10.99 -26.54 10.74
CA ASP A 276 9.56 -26.57 11.02
C ASP A 276 8.97 -25.16 10.91
N VAL A 277 7.91 -25.06 10.13
CA VAL A 277 7.22 -23.80 9.84
C VAL A 277 5.76 -23.90 10.24
N GLU A 278 5.28 -22.84 10.86
CA GLU A 278 3.87 -22.61 11.14
C GLU A 278 3.38 -21.43 10.30
N ALA A 279 2.26 -21.62 9.64
CA ALA A 279 1.60 -20.60 8.87
C ALA A 279 0.20 -20.35 9.43
N THR A 280 -0.11 -19.09 9.67
CA THR A 280 -1.40 -18.63 10.17
C THR A 280 -2.01 -17.67 9.17
N LEU A 281 -3.22 -17.97 8.73
CA LEU A 281 -4.06 -17.09 7.92
C LEU A 281 -5.14 -16.49 8.80
N THR A 282 -5.29 -15.17 8.76
CA THR A 282 -6.36 -14.44 9.47
C THR A 282 -7.21 -13.65 8.49
N LEU A 283 -8.53 -13.62 8.70
CA LEU A 283 -9.48 -12.83 7.93
C LEU A 283 -10.41 -12.06 8.89
N GLY A 284 -10.42 -10.74 8.79
CA GLY A 284 -11.26 -9.88 9.64
C GLY A 284 -11.76 -8.62 8.95
N GLU A 285 -12.81 -8.02 9.50
CA GLU A 285 -13.31 -6.70 9.06
C GLU A 285 -12.35 -5.60 9.55
N LEU A 286 -12.02 -4.63 8.70
CA LEU A 286 -11.10 -3.54 9.07
C LEU A 286 -11.67 -2.60 10.14
N SER A 287 -12.99 -2.44 10.19
CA SER A 287 -13.68 -1.45 11.04
C SER A 287 -14.22 -2.01 12.36
N ARG A 288 -14.11 -3.33 12.61
CA ARG A 288 -14.69 -3.97 13.81
C ARG A 288 -13.64 -4.65 14.67
N TRP A 289 -13.85 -4.54 15.99
CA TRP A 289 -13.12 -5.27 17.04
C TRP A 289 -13.53 -6.75 17.16
N ALA A 290 -14.11 -7.34 16.11
CA ALA A 290 -14.45 -8.76 16.13
C ALA A 290 -13.17 -9.59 16.00
N GLU A 291 -13.10 -10.73 16.70
CA GLU A 291 -11.97 -11.64 16.49
C GLU A 291 -11.95 -12.12 15.03
N PRO A 292 -10.81 -11.99 14.34
CA PRO A 292 -10.70 -12.44 12.96
C PRO A 292 -10.80 -13.97 12.89
N ALA A 293 -11.43 -14.47 11.83
CA ALA A 293 -11.37 -15.89 11.51
C ALA A 293 -9.91 -16.30 11.30
N LYS A 294 -9.50 -17.43 11.86
CA LYS A 294 -8.11 -17.86 11.88
C LYS A 294 -7.99 -19.32 11.44
N TRP A 295 -7.04 -19.59 10.55
CA TRP A 295 -6.67 -20.92 10.10
C TRP A 295 -5.17 -21.11 10.24
N THR A 296 -4.72 -22.28 10.68
CA THR A 296 -3.30 -22.57 10.89
C THR A 296 -2.93 -23.87 10.17
N SER A 297 -1.74 -23.88 9.59
CA SER A 297 -1.13 -25.06 8.98
C SER A 297 0.34 -25.16 9.40
N GLN A 298 0.87 -26.37 9.44
CA GLN A 298 2.25 -26.65 9.80
C GLN A 298 2.88 -27.49 8.71
N LEU A 299 4.16 -27.22 8.44
CA LEU A 299 4.94 -27.92 7.42
C LEU A 299 6.37 -28.12 7.91
N ALA A 300 6.97 -29.23 7.51
CA ALA A 300 8.39 -29.51 7.73
C ALA A 300 9.10 -29.44 6.38
N ILE A 301 10.07 -28.54 6.24
CA ILE A 301 10.85 -28.36 5.01
C ILE A 301 12.19 -29.07 5.16
N PRO A 302 12.55 -30.00 4.27
CA PRO A 302 13.88 -30.59 4.25
C PRO A 302 14.99 -29.53 4.13
N ALA A 303 16.21 -29.88 4.56
CA ALA A 303 17.40 -29.06 4.32
C ALA A 303 17.56 -28.78 2.81
N LYS A 304 17.85 -27.51 2.44
CA LYS A 304 17.91 -27.04 1.04
C LYS A 304 16.66 -27.36 0.22
N GLY A 305 15.52 -27.65 0.87
CA GLY A 305 14.27 -28.08 0.25
C GLY A 305 13.27 -26.95 0.04
N LYS A 306 12.17 -27.27 -0.63
CA LYS A 306 11.01 -26.39 -0.80
C LYS A 306 9.72 -27.18 -0.60
N GLU A 307 8.74 -26.58 0.04
CA GLU A 307 7.41 -27.16 0.25
C GLU A 307 6.32 -26.16 -0.11
N ARG A 308 5.15 -26.68 -0.53
CA ARG A 308 4.00 -25.84 -0.86
C ARG A 308 3.04 -25.78 0.33
N LEU A 309 2.85 -24.57 0.84
CA LEU A 309 1.80 -24.27 1.80
C LEU A 309 0.48 -24.06 1.05
N ALA A 310 -0.60 -24.67 1.55
CA ALA A 310 -1.98 -24.39 1.14
C ALA A 310 -2.88 -24.32 2.37
N ILE A 311 -3.57 -23.19 2.57
CA ILE A 311 -4.50 -22.97 3.68
C ILE A 311 -5.88 -22.63 3.09
N PRO A 312 -6.88 -23.52 3.21
CA PRO A 312 -8.24 -23.18 2.81
C PRO A 312 -8.84 -22.15 3.76
N TYR A 313 -9.63 -21.22 3.24
CA TYR A 313 -10.38 -20.24 4.02
C TYR A 313 -11.77 -20.03 3.44
N GLU A 314 -12.62 -19.37 4.22
CA GLU A 314 -13.96 -18.97 3.80
C GLU A 314 -14.20 -17.51 4.20
N ALA A 315 -14.47 -16.67 3.20
CA ALA A 315 -14.79 -15.27 3.37
C ALA A 315 -16.30 -15.07 3.28
N LYS A 316 -16.89 -14.41 4.27
CA LYS A 316 -18.30 -14.03 4.24
C LYS A 316 -18.47 -12.76 3.42
N SER A 317 -19.62 -12.62 2.77
CA SER A 317 -20.01 -11.35 2.16
C SER A 317 -20.22 -10.31 3.26
N THR A 318 -19.56 -9.17 3.14
CA THR A 318 -19.64 -8.06 4.09
C THR A 318 -19.79 -6.74 3.33
N LYS A 319 -20.43 -5.74 3.95
CA LYS A 319 -20.46 -4.37 3.43
C LYS A 319 -19.12 -3.67 3.59
N GLU A 320 -18.41 -4.04 4.66
CA GLU A 320 -17.11 -3.50 5.03
C GLU A 320 -15.99 -4.27 4.29
N PRO A 321 -14.88 -3.61 3.93
CA PRO A 321 -13.70 -4.30 3.41
C PRO A 321 -13.12 -5.28 4.44
N LEU A 322 -12.67 -6.43 3.95
CA LEU A 322 -11.96 -7.42 4.73
C LEU A 322 -10.44 -7.28 4.56
N ALA A 323 -9.71 -7.62 5.62
CA ALA A 323 -8.28 -7.81 5.62
C ALA A 323 -7.95 -9.29 5.74
N LEU A 324 -7.29 -9.85 4.73
CA LEU A 324 -6.68 -11.17 4.77
C LEU A 324 -5.20 -11.01 5.06
N SER A 325 -4.66 -11.74 6.03
CA SER A 325 -3.23 -11.73 6.33
C SER A 325 -2.70 -13.14 6.51
N LEU A 326 -1.62 -13.45 5.79
CA LEU A 326 -0.81 -14.64 6.00
C LEU A 326 0.41 -14.25 6.84
N THR A 327 0.62 -14.95 7.95
CA THR A 327 1.86 -14.93 8.72
C THR A 327 2.53 -16.29 8.60
N VAL A 328 3.78 -16.32 8.16
CA VAL A 328 4.61 -17.53 8.10
C VAL A 328 5.79 -17.37 9.04
N LYS A 329 5.99 -18.36 9.90
CA LYS A 329 6.94 -18.30 11.00
C LYS A 329 7.65 -19.64 11.15
N ARG A 330 8.98 -19.62 11.24
CA ARG A 330 9.70 -20.79 11.73
C ARG A 330 9.45 -20.98 13.22
N LYS A 331 9.24 -22.22 13.66
CA LYS A 331 8.89 -22.53 15.06
C LYS A 331 10.00 -22.17 16.05
N ASP A 332 11.26 -22.14 15.61
CA ASP A 332 12.42 -21.78 16.42
C ASP A 332 12.63 -20.26 16.57
N LEU A 333 11.87 -19.44 15.85
CA LEU A 333 11.93 -17.98 15.93
C LEU A 333 10.81 -17.42 16.82
N THR A 334 11.01 -16.22 17.35
CA THR A 334 9.98 -15.49 18.11
C THR A 334 9.12 -14.63 17.19
N ALA A 335 9.74 -13.99 16.19
CA ALA A 335 9.10 -13.17 15.17
C ALA A 335 8.77 -13.97 13.89
N PRO A 336 7.81 -13.51 13.06
CA PRO A 336 7.51 -14.15 11.79
C PRO A 336 8.59 -13.90 10.73
N SER A 337 8.84 -14.90 9.89
CA SER A 337 9.76 -14.81 8.73
C SER A 337 9.13 -14.18 7.51
N TYR A 338 7.80 -14.16 7.43
CA TYR A 338 7.09 -13.53 6.33
C TYR A 338 5.70 -13.11 6.77
N VAL A 339 5.28 -11.93 6.34
CA VAL A 339 3.88 -11.53 6.44
C VAL A 339 3.43 -11.00 5.08
N ALA A 340 2.27 -11.47 4.64
CA ALA A 340 1.53 -10.89 3.53
C ALA A 340 0.14 -10.49 3.98
N GLY A 341 -0.44 -9.52 3.27
CA GLY A 341 -1.83 -9.19 3.41
C GLY A 341 -2.44 -8.70 2.11
N ALA A 342 -3.76 -8.78 2.04
CA ALA A 342 -4.59 -8.14 1.04
C ALA A 342 -5.77 -7.47 1.74
N ARG A 343 -6.18 -6.33 1.19
CA ARG A 343 -7.48 -5.72 1.49
C ARG A 343 -8.39 -5.99 0.31
N PHE A 344 -9.59 -6.48 0.56
CA PHE A 344 -10.56 -6.70 -0.50
C PHE A 344 -11.97 -6.47 0.03
N ARG A 345 -12.83 -5.84 -0.76
CA ARG A 345 -14.26 -5.93 -0.54
C ARG A 345 -14.73 -7.23 -1.16
N PRO A 346 -15.13 -8.24 -0.37
CA PRO A 346 -15.81 -9.38 -0.92
C PRO A 346 -17.02 -8.85 -1.69
N PHE A 347 -16.98 -8.96 -3.03
CA PHE A 347 -17.97 -8.31 -3.88
C PHE A 347 -19.35 -8.74 -3.42
N PRO A 348 -20.25 -7.81 -3.04
CA PRO A 348 -21.56 -8.19 -2.53
C PRO A 348 -22.43 -8.53 -3.74
N VAL A 349 -22.15 -9.70 -4.36
CA VAL A 349 -22.82 -10.16 -5.59
C VAL A 349 -24.32 -10.05 -5.44
N ALA A 350 -24.87 -10.40 -4.26
CA ALA A 350 -26.28 -10.26 -3.95
C ALA A 350 -26.78 -8.79 -3.97
N GLU A 351 -26.05 -7.85 -3.39
CA GLU A 351 -26.45 -6.42 -3.39
C GLU A 351 -26.32 -5.81 -4.78
N LYS A 352 -25.23 -6.09 -5.50
CA LYS A 352 -25.07 -5.59 -6.87
C LYS A 352 -26.12 -6.16 -7.81
N LEU A 353 -26.39 -7.45 -7.69
CA LEU A 353 -27.48 -8.12 -8.41
C LEU A 353 -28.84 -7.48 -8.07
N ALA A 354 -29.09 -7.11 -6.82
CA ALA A 354 -30.31 -6.41 -6.42
C ALA A 354 -30.38 -4.98 -7.00
N GLU A 355 -29.28 -4.21 -6.97
CA GLU A 355 -29.18 -2.90 -7.61
C GLU A 355 -29.42 -2.98 -9.11
N THR A 356 -28.76 -3.91 -9.81
CA THR A 356 -28.91 -4.10 -11.26
C THR A 356 -30.34 -4.53 -11.60
N LYS A 357 -30.96 -5.43 -10.81
CA LYS A 357 -32.39 -5.78 -10.96
C LYS A 357 -33.29 -4.55 -10.77
N GLN A 358 -33.00 -3.70 -9.79
CA GLN A 358 -33.76 -2.46 -9.56
C GLN A 358 -33.58 -1.46 -10.71
N GLN A 359 -32.37 -1.32 -11.24
CA GLN A 359 -32.10 -0.46 -12.40
C GLN A 359 -32.83 -0.97 -13.66
N LEU A 360 -32.78 -2.27 -13.94
CA LEU A 360 -33.54 -2.89 -15.03
C LEU A 360 -35.04 -2.64 -14.89
N ALA A 361 -35.59 -2.79 -13.67
CA ALA A 361 -36.99 -2.50 -13.41
C ALA A 361 -37.35 -1.03 -13.70
N ARG A 362 -36.51 -0.08 -13.26
CA ARG A 362 -36.69 1.35 -13.55
C ARG A 362 -36.65 1.64 -15.06
N MET A 363 -35.70 1.05 -15.77
CA MET A 363 -35.57 1.22 -17.22
C MET A 363 -36.79 0.65 -17.98
N ARG A 364 -37.31 -0.51 -17.55
CA ARG A 364 -38.56 -1.07 -18.10
C ARG A 364 -39.76 -0.16 -17.84
N SER A 365 -39.92 0.33 -16.60
CA SER A 365 -41.01 1.25 -16.26
C SER A 365 -40.96 2.54 -17.08
N GLU A 366 -39.77 3.10 -17.28
CA GLU A 366 -39.59 4.31 -18.07
C GLU A 366 -39.85 4.07 -19.56
N LEU A 367 -39.40 2.93 -20.10
CA LEU A 367 -39.71 2.53 -21.48
C LEU A 367 -41.23 2.38 -21.69
N GLN A 368 -41.93 1.75 -20.75
CA GLN A 368 -43.38 1.60 -20.80
C GLN A 368 -44.12 2.93 -20.67
N ARG A 369 -43.54 3.91 -19.96
CA ARG A 369 -44.08 5.28 -19.89
C ARG A 369 -43.94 6.01 -21.23
N LEU A 370 -42.83 5.81 -21.94
CA LEU A 370 -42.52 6.48 -23.20
C LEU A 370 -43.21 5.84 -24.41
N ASP A 371 -43.40 4.52 -24.40
CA ASP A 371 -44.14 3.77 -25.43
C ASP A 371 -45.18 2.83 -24.79
N PRO A 372 -46.32 3.35 -24.29
CA PRO A 372 -47.31 2.56 -23.56
C PRO A 372 -47.97 1.46 -24.40
N GLN A 373 -47.96 1.63 -25.73
CA GLN A 373 -48.58 0.70 -26.67
C GLN A 373 -47.56 -0.25 -27.32
N GLY A 374 -46.28 -0.12 -26.98
CA GLY A 374 -45.19 -0.97 -27.47
C GLY A 374 -45.11 -0.98 -29.00
N ARG A 375 -45.31 0.18 -29.65
CA ARG A 375 -45.40 0.27 -31.11
C ARG A 375 -44.05 0.51 -31.76
N SER A 376 -43.09 1.12 -31.07
CA SER A 376 -41.76 1.40 -31.61
C SER A 376 -40.94 0.12 -31.76
N ALA A 377 -40.31 -0.05 -32.93
CA ALA A 377 -39.38 -1.16 -33.18
C ALA A 377 -38.14 -1.04 -32.27
N GLU A 378 -37.70 0.19 -32.04
CA GLU A 378 -36.58 0.54 -31.17
C GLU A 378 -36.89 0.19 -29.70
N ALA A 379 -38.10 0.48 -29.24
CA ALA A 379 -38.55 0.11 -27.89
C ALA A 379 -38.58 -1.41 -27.71
N LYS A 380 -39.04 -2.16 -28.70
CA LYS A 380 -39.03 -3.64 -28.68
C LYS A 380 -37.62 -4.21 -28.64
N GLU A 381 -36.72 -3.68 -29.47
CA GLU A 381 -35.31 -4.11 -29.49
C GLU A 381 -34.64 -3.83 -28.14
N PHE A 382 -34.90 -2.66 -27.55
CA PHE A 382 -34.35 -2.30 -26.25
C PHE A 382 -34.90 -3.19 -25.12
N LEU A 383 -36.20 -3.48 -25.11
CA LEU A 383 -36.81 -4.40 -24.15
C LEU A 383 -36.17 -5.80 -24.25
N ALA A 384 -35.95 -6.30 -25.47
CA ALA A 384 -35.29 -7.59 -25.68
C ALA A 384 -33.86 -7.63 -25.13
N LYS A 385 -33.11 -6.52 -25.23
CA LYS A 385 -31.78 -6.39 -24.60
C LYS A 385 -31.87 -6.42 -23.08
N LEU A 386 -32.80 -5.67 -22.48
CA LEU A 386 -33.05 -5.69 -21.02
C LEU A 386 -33.43 -7.09 -20.53
N ASP A 387 -34.26 -7.82 -21.29
CA ASP A 387 -34.66 -9.19 -20.98
C ASP A 387 -33.49 -10.17 -21.06
N GLY A 388 -32.59 -9.99 -22.04
CA GLY A 388 -31.34 -10.75 -22.15
C GLY A 388 -30.43 -10.56 -20.93
N VAL A 389 -30.29 -9.32 -20.45
CA VAL A 389 -29.53 -9.03 -19.22
C VAL A 389 -30.23 -9.64 -18.00
N ALA A 390 -31.55 -9.50 -17.87
CA ALA A 390 -32.31 -10.06 -16.75
C ALA A 390 -32.17 -11.59 -16.66
N LYS A 391 -32.27 -12.29 -17.80
CA LYS A 391 -32.09 -13.74 -17.88
C LYS A 391 -30.67 -14.16 -17.50
N SER A 392 -29.67 -13.38 -17.90
CA SER A 392 -28.27 -13.62 -17.52
C SER A 392 -28.08 -13.47 -16.01
N LEU A 393 -28.69 -12.46 -15.39
CA LEU A 393 -28.67 -12.25 -13.94
C LEU A 393 -29.41 -13.36 -13.17
N GLU A 394 -30.52 -13.88 -13.68
CA GLU A 394 -31.22 -15.02 -13.07
C GLU A 394 -30.38 -16.30 -13.08
N MET A 395 -29.67 -16.58 -14.18
CA MET A 395 -28.74 -17.72 -14.23
C MET A 395 -27.64 -17.60 -13.19
N VAL A 396 -27.13 -16.39 -12.96
CA VAL A 396 -26.08 -16.07 -11.99
C VAL A 396 -26.58 -16.10 -10.55
N SER A 397 -27.89 -15.92 -10.33
CA SER A 397 -28.51 -15.92 -9.00
C SER A 397 -28.68 -17.32 -8.41
N ARG A 398 -28.38 -18.39 -9.15
CA ARG A 398 -28.64 -19.77 -8.72
C ARG A 398 -27.55 -20.24 -7.74
N PRO A 399 -27.92 -21.00 -6.70
CA PRO A 399 -27.01 -21.41 -5.63
C PRO A 399 -25.92 -22.41 -6.09
N ASP A 400 -26.08 -23.02 -7.26
CA ASP A 400 -25.15 -23.98 -7.86
C ASP A 400 -24.08 -23.34 -8.76
N VAL A 401 -24.17 -22.02 -9.01
CA VAL A 401 -23.18 -21.31 -9.82
C VAL A 401 -21.95 -20.97 -8.99
N GLU A 402 -20.78 -21.28 -9.54
CA GLU A 402 -19.49 -20.98 -8.93
C GLU A 402 -19.33 -19.45 -8.72
N PRO A 403 -18.88 -18.99 -7.54
CA PRO A 403 -18.85 -17.57 -7.19
C PRO A 403 -18.10 -16.66 -8.17
N ALA A 404 -16.93 -17.07 -8.67
CA ALA A 404 -16.17 -16.25 -9.62
C ALA A 404 -16.89 -16.13 -10.98
N SER A 405 -17.53 -17.21 -11.45
CA SER A 405 -18.39 -17.15 -12.65
C SER A 405 -19.62 -16.27 -12.42
N ALA A 406 -20.19 -16.27 -11.23
CA ALA A 406 -21.32 -15.42 -10.88
C ALA A 406 -20.89 -13.93 -10.89
N LEU A 407 -19.73 -13.62 -10.33
CA LEU A 407 -19.21 -12.26 -10.32
C LEU A 407 -18.90 -11.75 -11.73
N ALA A 408 -18.18 -12.51 -12.55
CA ALA A 408 -17.80 -12.10 -13.90
C ALA A 408 -19.03 -11.71 -14.73
N LYS A 409 -20.08 -12.54 -14.68
CA LYS A 409 -21.35 -12.28 -15.35
C LYS A 409 -22.14 -11.13 -14.73
N SER A 410 -22.07 -10.94 -13.41
CA SER A 410 -22.67 -9.78 -12.74
C SER A 410 -21.99 -8.47 -13.16
N LYS A 411 -20.66 -8.47 -13.34
CA LYS A 411 -19.89 -7.31 -13.84
C LYS A 411 -20.25 -7.02 -15.29
N GLU A 412 -20.31 -8.04 -16.14
CA GLU A 412 -20.73 -7.93 -17.55
C GLU A 412 -22.15 -7.35 -17.67
N ALA A 413 -23.11 -7.91 -16.92
CA ALA A 413 -24.47 -7.42 -16.89
C ALA A 413 -24.58 -5.97 -16.40
N SER A 414 -23.78 -5.57 -15.40
CA SER A 414 -23.76 -4.19 -14.91
C SER A 414 -23.17 -3.23 -15.95
N ALA A 415 -22.09 -3.61 -16.63
CA ALA A 415 -21.48 -2.82 -17.70
C ALA A 415 -22.45 -2.65 -18.89
N GLU A 416 -23.20 -3.69 -19.23
CA GLU A 416 -24.20 -3.64 -20.29
C GLU A 416 -25.38 -2.72 -19.91
N VAL A 417 -25.83 -2.74 -18.64
CA VAL A 417 -26.85 -1.79 -18.16
C VAL A 417 -26.35 -0.35 -18.27
N GLU A 418 -25.10 -0.05 -17.93
CA GLU A 418 -24.55 1.31 -18.11
C GLU A 418 -24.48 1.71 -19.60
N ARG A 419 -24.05 0.81 -20.49
CA ARG A 419 -24.05 1.07 -21.95
C ARG A 419 -25.45 1.35 -22.48
N LEU A 420 -26.46 0.67 -21.97
CA LEU A 420 -27.85 0.85 -22.39
C LEU A 420 -28.45 2.19 -21.90
N LYS A 421 -27.86 2.86 -20.89
CA LYS A 421 -28.34 4.17 -20.41
C LYS A 421 -28.04 5.32 -21.37
N GLU A 422 -26.87 5.34 -22.01
CA GLU A 422 -26.43 6.45 -22.88
C GLU A 422 -27.38 6.70 -24.08
N PRO A 423 -27.81 5.68 -24.85
CA PRO A 423 -28.74 5.88 -25.96
C PRO A 423 -30.16 6.19 -25.49
N PHE A 424 -30.55 5.66 -24.32
CA PHE A 424 -31.92 5.73 -23.79
C PHE A 424 -32.34 7.18 -23.47
N GLY A 425 -31.43 7.98 -22.89
CA GLY A 425 -31.70 9.40 -22.57
C GLY A 425 -31.80 10.33 -23.79
N ASN A 426 -31.15 9.95 -24.91
CA ASN A 426 -31.02 10.80 -26.10
C ASN A 426 -31.95 10.40 -27.26
N ARG A 427 -32.37 9.13 -27.36
CA ARG A 427 -33.13 8.61 -28.52
C ARG A 427 -34.64 8.48 -28.32
N LEU A 428 -35.13 8.58 -27.08
CA LEU A 428 -36.56 8.46 -26.75
C LEU A 428 -37.19 9.79 -26.27
N ARG A 429 -36.52 10.92 -26.49
CA ARG A 429 -37.21 12.21 -26.44
C ARG A 429 -38.01 12.39 -27.74
N PRO A 430 -39.27 12.84 -27.67
CA PRO A 430 -40.12 13.01 -28.85
C PRO A 430 -39.52 13.96 -29.88
#